data_AF-A0A7J9CWY1-F1
#
_entry.id   AF-A0A7J9CWY1-F1
#
_cell.length_a   1.000
_cell.length_b   1.000
_cell.length_c   1.000
_cell.angle_alpha   90.00
_cell.angle_beta   90.00
_cell.angle_gamma   90.00
#
_symmetry.space_group_name_H-M   'P 1'
#
loop_
_entity.id
_entity.type
_entity.pdbx_description
1 polymer ?
#
loop_
_entity_poly.entity_id
_entity_poly.type
_entity_poly.pdbx_seq_one_letter_code
_entity_poly.pdbx_strand_id
1 'polypeptide(L)'
;SRLLTDRWIAPTGSTDKINFDAAFNRQRKESCLGLVVQNEKVEVICSRTVMHENIPSDSAAETKEADRTEIKVFINESKQLCSSFRSCVFQFTYRESNKATHILATEGLKRRETTYLMNEVTSFVVKEVDADRRWTKSVNA
;
A
#
# COMPACT_ATOMS: atom_id res chain seq x y z
N SER A 1 1.79 15.69 25.76
CA SER A 1 2.01 14.52 24.89
C SER A 1 1.16 14.68 23.63
N ARG A 2 1.75 15.07 22.51
CA ARG A 2 1.02 15.20 21.24
C ARG A 2 0.89 13.79 20.63
N LEU A 3 -0.32 13.25 20.62
CA LEU A 3 -0.64 12.07 19.82
C LEU A 3 -0.66 12.51 18.35
N LEU A 4 0.50 12.45 17.69
CA LEU A 4 0.65 12.63 16.24
C LEU A 4 0.00 11.42 15.56
N THR A 5 -1.32 11.47 15.39
CA THR A 5 -1.95 10.66 14.35
C THR A 5 -1.81 11.47 13.05
N ASP A 6 -0.69 11.29 12.35
CA ASP A 6 -0.43 11.82 11.00
C ASP A 6 -1.37 11.14 9.97
N ARG A 7 -2.69 11.32 10.15
CA ARG A 7 -3.69 10.82 9.22
C ARG A 7 -3.92 11.87 8.13
N TRP A 8 -3.69 11.45 6.89
CA TRP A 8 -3.78 12.28 5.69
C TRP A 8 -5.11 13.02 5.56
N ILE A 9 -5.04 14.29 5.16
CA ILE A 9 -6.17 15.14 4.78
C ILE A 9 -6.05 15.40 3.28
N ALA A 10 -7.14 15.18 2.53
CA ALA A 10 -7.15 15.41 1.08
C ALA A 10 -6.82 16.87 0.77
N PRO A 11 -5.78 17.15 -0.04
CA PRO A 11 -5.63 18.47 -0.64
C PRO A 11 -6.88 18.79 -1.45
N THR A 12 -7.32 20.04 -1.44
CA THR A 12 -8.42 20.49 -2.31
C THR A 12 -8.04 20.31 -3.78
N GLY A 13 -8.82 19.51 -4.54
CA GLY A 13 -8.63 19.31 -5.98
C GLY A 13 -8.66 17.85 -6.44
N SER A 14 -8.10 17.59 -7.63
CA SER A 14 -8.02 16.29 -8.32
C SER A 14 -6.79 15.47 -7.88
N THR A 15 -6.68 15.20 -6.57
CA THR A 15 -5.54 14.44 -6.01
C THR A 15 -6.02 13.09 -5.50
N ASP A 16 -5.47 12.03 -6.08
CA ASP A 16 -5.71 10.68 -5.58
C ASP A 16 -4.72 10.35 -4.47
N LYS A 17 -5.22 9.72 -3.40
CA LYS A 17 -4.40 9.11 -2.37
C LYS A 17 -4.09 7.68 -2.78
N ILE A 18 -2.81 7.35 -2.83
CA ILE A 18 -2.36 5.97 -3.06
C ILE A 18 -1.67 5.50 -1.79
N ASN A 19 -2.34 4.62 -1.07
CA ASN A 19 -1.74 3.89 0.04
C ASN A 19 -1.14 2.59 -0.48
N PHE A 20 0.01 2.18 0.04
CA PHE A 20 0.61 0.88 -0.26
C PHE A 20 1.36 0.29 0.94
N ASP A 21 1.46 -1.04 0.99
CA ASP A 21 2.29 -1.78 1.95
C ASP A 21 2.74 -3.11 1.30
N ALA A 22 3.83 -3.68 1.80
CA ALA A 22 4.42 -4.90 1.29
C ALA A 22 4.48 -5.98 2.37
N ALA A 23 4.16 -7.22 1.99
CA ALA A 23 4.38 -8.40 2.79
C ALA A 23 5.43 -9.29 2.11
N PHE A 24 6.34 -9.87 2.88
CA PHE A 24 7.40 -10.73 2.37
C PHE A 24 7.47 -12.06 3.12
N ASN A 25 7.69 -13.14 2.37
CA ASN A 25 7.98 -14.47 2.87
C ASN A 25 9.40 -14.88 2.46
N ARG A 26 10.33 -14.82 3.43
CA ARG A 26 11.75 -15.18 3.25
C ARG A 26 11.97 -16.64 2.85
N GLN A 27 11.19 -17.56 3.41
CA GLN A 27 11.37 -19.00 3.15
C GLN A 27 11.04 -19.34 1.70
N ARG A 28 10.00 -18.71 1.17
CA ARG A 28 9.50 -18.96 -0.18
C ARG A 28 10.05 -17.97 -1.21
N LYS A 29 10.75 -16.93 -0.76
CA LYS A 29 11.26 -15.82 -1.58
C LYS A 29 10.14 -15.16 -2.40
N GLU A 30 9.02 -14.90 -1.73
CA GLU A 30 7.80 -14.35 -2.32
C GLU A 30 7.43 -13.04 -1.62
N SER A 31 6.94 -12.06 -2.37
CA SER A 31 6.30 -10.87 -1.79
C SER A 31 4.93 -10.62 -2.39
N CYS A 32 4.16 -9.79 -1.69
CA CYS A 32 2.93 -9.22 -2.19
C CYS A 32 2.91 -7.72 -1.87
N LEU A 33 2.66 -6.88 -2.88
CA LEU A 33 2.30 -5.48 -2.72
C LEU A 33 0.78 -5.37 -2.57
N GLY A 34 0.30 -4.70 -1.52
CA GLY A 34 -1.10 -4.28 -1.39
C GLY A 34 -1.25 -2.79 -1.66
N LEU A 35 -2.22 -2.41 -2.48
CA LEU A 35 -2.49 -1.03 -2.88
C LEU A 35 -3.96 -0.67 -2.70
N VAL A 36 -4.25 0.54 -2.20
CA VAL A 36 -5.59 1.14 -2.21
C VAL A 36 -5.48 2.56 -2.74
N VAL A 37 -6.29 2.88 -3.74
CA VAL A 37 -6.41 4.21 -4.33
C VAL A 37 -7.74 4.82 -3.93
N GLN A 38 -7.70 6.04 -3.40
CA GLN A 38 -8.89 6.79 -3.00
C GLN A 38 -8.89 8.19 -3.62
N ASN A 39 -10.07 8.68 -3.99
CA ASN A 39 -10.25 10.06 -4.43
C ASN A 39 -10.26 11.04 -3.23
N GLU A 40 -10.43 12.32 -3.52
CA GLU A 40 -10.53 13.40 -2.53
C GLU A 40 -11.71 13.25 -1.56
N LYS A 41 -12.72 12.44 -1.92
CA LYS A 41 -13.90 12.11 -1.09
C LYS A 41 -13.71 10.85 -0.25
N VAL A 42 -12.52 10.26 -0.28
CA VAL A 42 -12.18 8.99 0.40
C VAL A 42 -13.02 7.83 -0.12
N GLU A 43 -13.43 7.90 -1.39
CA GLU A 43 -14.06 6.79 -2.10
C GLU A 43 -12.97 5.98 -2.79
N VAL A 44 -13.06 4.66 -2.68
CA VAL A 44 -12.09 3.77 -3.33
C VAL A 44 -12.29 3.83 -4.84
N ILE A 45 -11.24 4.20 -5.56
CA ILE A 45 -11.19 4.13 -7.02
C ILE A 45 -10.82 2.71 -7.44
N CYS A 46 -9.79 2.14 -6.81
CA CYS A 46 -9.41 0.75 -7.03
C CYS A 46 -8.57 0.21 -5.87
N SER A 47 -8.47 -1.12 -5.82
CA SER A 47 -7.48 -1.81 -4.99
C SER A 47 -6.77 -2.89 -5.79
N ARG A 48 -5.54 -3.19 -5.38
CA ARG A 48 -4.68 -4.12 -6.10
C ARG A 48 -3.82 -4.93 -5.14
N THR A 49 -3.66 -6.22 -5.44
CA THR A 49 -2.54 -7.00 -4.91
C THR A 49 -1.62 -7.40 -6.06
N VAL A 50 -0.31 -7.36 -5.85
CA VAL A 50 0.68 -7.79 -6.85
C VAL A 50 1.63 -8.79 -6.23
N MET A 51 1.58 -10.02 -6.70
CA MET A 51 2.49 -11.09 -6.26
C MET A 51 3.79 -11.05 -7.05
N HIS A 52 4.89 -11.20 -6.32
CA HIS A 52 6.21 -11.38 -6.89
C HIS A 52 6.82 -12.67 -6.34
N GLU A 53 7.23 -13.55 -7.24
CA GLU A 53 7.87 -14.82 -6.89
C GLU A 53 9.35 -14.79 -7.27
N ASN A 54 10.14 -15.73 -6.72
CA ASN A 54 11.57 -15.87 -6.98
C ASN A 54 12.36 -14.59 -6.73
N ILE A 55 11.99 -13.83 -5.68
CA ILE A 55 12.72 -12.62 -5.31
C ILE A 55 14.16 -13.03 -4.98
N PRO A 56 15.17 -12.49 -5.70
CA PRO A 56 16.56 -12.84 -5.45
C PRO A 56 16.92 -12.47 -4.01
N SER A 57 17.00 -13.47 -3.15
CA SER A 57 17.68 -13.34 -1.87
C SER A 57 19.16 -13.59 -2.16
N ASP A 58 20.01 -12.58 -2.05
CA ASP A 58 21.46 -12.75 -2.16
C ASP A 58 21.93 -13.59 -0.96
N SER A 59 21.84 -14.91 -1.10
CA SER A 59 22.24 -15.88 -0.10
C SER A 59 23.66 -16.34 -0.38
N ALA A 60 24.63 -15.44 -0.19
CA ALA A 60 26.02 -15.74 0.16
C ALA A 60 26.79 -14.42 0.35
N ALA A 61 27.42 -14.29 1.52
CA ALA A 61 28.30 -13.19 1.96
C ALA A 61 27.60 -11.94 2.53
N GLU A 62 27.85 -11.76 3.83
CA GLU A 62 27.64 -10.57 4.65
C GLU A 62 27.89 -9.26 3.89
N THR A 63 26.85 -8.67 3.30
CA THR A 63 26.86 -7.26 2.90
C THR A 63 25.44 -6.72 2.95
N LYS A 64 25.30 -5.44 3.31
CA LYS A 64 24.04 -4.68 3.45
C LYS A 64 23.23 -4.53 2.15
N GLU A 65 23.47 -5.37 1.15
CA GLU A 65 22.88 -5.31 -0.19
C GLU A 65 21.67 -6.23 -0.39
N ALA A 66 21.55 -7.33 0.37
CA ALA A 66 20.40 -8.24 0.28
C ALA A 66 19.06 -7.56 0.62
N ASP A 67 19.06 -6.56 1.51
CA ASP A 67 17.86 -5.76 1.83
C ASP A 67 17.39 -4.89 0.63
N ARG A 68 18.25 -4.65 -0.37
CA ARG A 68 17.93 -3.76 -1.49
C ARG A 68 17.13 -4.44 -2.58
N THR A 69 17.26 -5.74 -2.83
CA THR A 69 16.51 -6.43 -3.91
C THR A 69 15.03 -6.51 -3.58
N GLU A 70 14.67 -6.82 -2.33
CA GLU A 70 13.29 -6.81 -1.82
C GLU A 70 12.66 -5.42 -1.97
N ILE A 71 13.37 -4.37 -1.53
CA ILE A 71 12.90 -2.98 -1.61
C ILE A 71 12.88 -2.47 -3.06
N LYS A 72 13.78 -2.94 -3.92
CA LYS A 72 13.92 -2.49 -5.31
C LYS A 72 12.69 -2.81 -6.16
N VAL A 73 12.01 -3.93 -5.91
CA VAL A 73 10.75 -4.27 -6.57
C VAL A 73 9.71 -3.18 -6.30
N PHE A 74 9.51 -2.81 -5.03
CA PHE A 74 8.55 -1.77 -4.64
C PHE A 74 8.96 -0.37 -5.10
N ILE A 75 10.26 -0.05 -5.11
CA ILE A 75 10.76 1.22 -5.67
C ILE A 75 10.45 1.29 -7.17
N ASN A 76 10.66 0.21 -7.91
CA ASN A 76 10.42 0.19 -9.35
C ASN A 76 8.93 0.32 -9.67
N GLU A 77 8.07 -0.38 -8.95
CA GLU A 77 6.62 -0.23 -9.07
C GLU A 77 6.17 1.18 -8.71
N SER A 78 6.70 1.76 -7.63
CA SER A 78 6.42 3.14 -7.24
C SER A 78 6.79 4.12 -8.36
N LYS A 79 7.97 3.94 -8.98
CA LYS A 79 8.41 4.76 -10.12
C LYS A 79 7.50 4.61 -11.33
N GLN A 80 7.09 3.38 -11.66
CA GLN A 80 6.17 3.12 -12.77
C GLN A 80 4.81 3.76 -12.51
N LEU A 81 4.25 3.62 -11.31
CA LEU A 81 3.00 4.26 -10.92
C LEU A 81 3.11 5.79 -11.03
N CYS A 82 4.20 6.37 -10.52
CA CYS A 82 4.41 7.82 -10.56
C CYS A 82 4.53 8.37 -11.98
N SER A 83 5.03 7.59 -12.94
CA SER A 83 5.17 8.04 -14.33
C SER A 83 3.84 8.37 -15.01
N SER A 84 2.73 7.86 -14.48
CA SER A 84 1.37 8.13 -14.96
C SER A 84 0.76 9.43 -14.42
N PHE A 85 1.42 10.09 -13.46
CA PHE A 85 0.89 11.30 -12.82
C PHE A 85 1.73 12.53 -13.17
N ARG A 86 1.07 13.69 -13.25
CA ARG A 86 1.75 14.99 -13.44
C ARG A 86 2.67 15.35 -12.26
N SER A 87 2.30 14.93 -11.06
CA SER A 87 3.03 15.18 -9.82
C SER A 87 2.74 14.07 -8.82
N CYS A 88 3.74 13.67 -8.05
CA CYS A 88 3.61 12.72 -6.95
C CYS A 88 4.30 13.28 -5.70
N VAL A 89 3.60 13.18 -4.57
CA VAL A 89 4.14 13.54 -3.25
C VAL A 89 4.15 12.27 -2.41
N PHE A 90 5.32 11.92 -1.89
CA PHE A 90 5.48 10.76 -1.01
C PHE A 90 5.43 11.22 0.44
N GLN A 91 4.53 10.64 1.22
CA GLN A 91 4.41 10.90 2.64
C GLN A 91 4.47 9.57 3.40
N PHE A 92 5.35 9.50 4.39
CA PHE A 92 5.39 8.35 5.28
C PHE A 92 4.12 8.32 6.15
N THR A 93 3.57 7.12 6.35
CA THR A 93 2.40 6.89 7.21
C THR A 93 2.65 5.68 8.09
N TYR A 94 2.31 5.77 9.38
CA TYR A 94 2.41 4.65 10.31
C TYR A 94 1.46 3.51 9.92
N ARG A 95 1.85 2.26 10.22
CA ARG A 95 1.06 1.05 9.88
C ARG A 95 -0.38 1.12 10.42
N GLU A 96 -0.55 1.70 11.59
CA GLU A 96 -1.86 1.87 12.25
C GLU A 96 -2.82 2.73 11.44
N SER A 97 -2.30 3.61 10.60
CA SER A 97 -3.04 4.49 9.67
C SER A 97 -3.00 3.98 8.22
N ASN A 98 -2.45 2.78 7.99
CA ASN A 98 -2.33 2.12 6.69
C ASN A 98 -2.75 0.64 6.75
N LYS A 99 -3.67 0.29 7.66
CA LYS A 99 -4.06 -1.10 7.93
C LYS A 99 -4.66 -1.80 6.72
N ALA A 100 -5.42 -1.08 5.90
CA ALA A 100 -6.08 -1.65 4.72
C ALA A 100 -5.07 -2.30 3.76
N THR A 101 -3.99 -1.59 3.42
CA THR A 101 -2.96 -2.09 2.51
C THR A 101 -2.08 -3.14 3.16
N HIS A 102 -1.81 -3.03 4.46
CA HIS A 102 -1.13 -4.05 5.23
C HIS A 102 -1.85 -5.40 5.17
N ILE A 103 -3.17 -5.39 5.38
CA ILE A 103 -4.00 -6.60 5.30
C ILE A 103 -4.07 -7.11 3.86
N LEU A 104 -4.24 -6.23 2.86
CA LEU A 104 -4.21 -6.62 1.44
C LEU A 104 -2.91 -7.34 1.07
N ALA A 105 -1.77 -6.77 1.43
CA ALA A 105 -0.46 -7.35 1.16
C ALA A 105 -0.33 -8.73 1.83
N THR A 106 -0.70 -8.81 3.11
CA THR A 106 -0.59 -10.04 3.91
C THR A 106 -1.51 -11.15 3.40
N GLU A 107 -2.78 -10.83 3.11
CA GLU A 107 -3.74 -11.80 2.59
C GLU A 107 -3.43 -12.20 1.13
N GLY A 108 -3.00 -11.25 0.30
CA GLY A 108 -2.53 -11.52 -1.05
C GLY A 108 -1.35 -12.49 -1.05
N LEU A 109 -0.38 -12.29 -0.14
CA LEU A 109 0.77 -13.21 0.02
C LEU A 109 0.35 -14.61 0.47
N LYS A 110 -0.57 -14.71 1.45
CA LYS A 110 -1.09 -16.01 1.94
C LYS A 110 -1.80 -16.78 0.83
N ARG A 111 -2.60 -16.08 0.04
CA ARG A 111 -3.40 -16.65 -1.06
C ARG A 111 -2.60 -16.84 -2.35
N ARG A 112 -1.46 -16.15 -2.46
CA ARG A 112 -0.64 -16.04 -3.67
C ARG A 112 -1.42 -15.46 -4.86
N GLU A 113 -2.24 -14.45 -4.60
CA GLU A 113 -3.15 -13.89 -5.60
C GLU A 113 -2.75 -12.46 -5.99
N THR A 114 -2.61 -12.24 -7.30
CA THR A 114 -2.60 -10.90 -7.89
C THR A 114 -4.03 -10.53 -8.25
N THR A 115 -4.49 -9.38 -7.77
CA THR A 115 -5.87 -8.92 -7.96
C THR A 115 -5.89 -7.48 -8.42
N TYR A 116 -6.96 -7.09 -9.13
CA TYR A 116 -7.27 -5.71 -9.46
C TYR A 116 -8.78 -5.53 -9.38
N LEU A 117 -9.25 -4.69 -8.47
CA LEU A 117 -10.66 -4.44 -8.23
C LEU A 117 -10.97 -2.97 -8.46
N MET A 118 -11.95 -2.69 -9.33
CA MET A 118 -12.43 -1.33 -9.61
C MET A 118 -13.56 -0.96 -8.65
N ASN A 119 -13.51 0.23 -8.08
CA ASN A 119 -14.49 0.81 -7.15
C ASN A 119 -14.76 -0.04 -5.90
N GLU A 120 -13.92 -1.05 -5.64
CA GLU A 120 -14.15 -2.07 -4.63
C GLU A 120 -12.84 -2.45 -3.93
N VAL A 121 -13.01 -3.04 -2.75
CA VAL A 121 -11.97 -3.76 -2.03
C VAL A 121 -12.46 -5.15 -1.68
N THR A 122 -11.51 -6.06 -1.53
CA THR A 122 -11.79 -7.41 -1.02
C THR A 122 -12.45 -7.37 0.36
N SER A 123 -13.31 -8.34 0.65
CA SER A 123 -14.11 -8.41 1.89
C SER A 123 -13.28 -8.32 3.19
N PHE A 124 -12.03 -8.77 3.18
CA PHE A 124 -11.12 -8.71 4.32
C PHE A 124 -10.64 -7.30 4.68
N VAL A 125 -10.81 -6.31 3.79
CA VAL A 125 -10.27 -4.95 3.94
C VAL A 125 -11.35 -3.88 4.06
N VAL A 126 -12.60 -4.23 3.74
CA VAL A 126 -13.78 -3.33 3.83
C VAL A 126 -13.85 -2.61 5.18
N LYS A 127 -13.66 -3.33 6.29
CA LYS A 127 -13.75 -2.77 7.64
C LYS A 127 -12.73 -1.65 7.89
N GLU A 128 -11.50 -1.81 7.44
CA GLU A 128 -10.44 -0.82 7.64
C GLU A 128 -10.64 0.40 6.74
N VAL A 129 -11.07 0.19 5.49
CA VAL A 129 -11.41 1.28 4.57
C VAL A 129 -12.59 2.11 5.09
N ASP A 130 -13.62 1.44 5.60
CA ASP A 130 -14.77 2.12 6.20
C ASP A 130 -14.39 2.89 7.46
N ALA A 131 -13.46 2.37 8.26
CA ALA A 131 -12.95 3.08 9.44
C ALA A 131 -12.23 4.38 9.05
N ASP A 132 -11.39 4.35 8.02
CA ASP A 132 -10.71 5.54 7.49
C ASP A 132 -11.69 6.54 6.88
N ARG A 133 -12.72 6.05 6.18
CA ARG A 133 -13.79 6.91 5.62
C ARG A 133 -14.60 7.61 6.70
N ARG A 134 -14.99 6.89 7.76
CA ARG A 134 -15.75 7.47 8.90
C ARG A 134 -14.94 8.55 9.60
N TRP A 135 -13.66 8.31 9.84
CA TRP A 135 -12.77 9.29 10.45
C TRP A 135 -12.69 10.58 9.62
N THR A 136 -12.52 10.45 8.30
CA THR A 136 -12.38 11.62 7.42
C THR A 136 -13.67 12.45 7.36
N LYS A 137 -14.84 11.81 7.44
CA LYS A 137 -16.11 12.54 7.54
C LYS A 137 -16.27 13.29 8.86
N SER A 138 -15.82 12.73 9.99
CA SER A 138 -15.94 13.38 11.29
C SER A 138 -15.04 14.60 11.49
N VAL A 139 -13.94 14.72 10.73
CA VAL A 139 -13.02 15.87 10.80
C VAL A 139 -13.37 17.00 9.83
N ASN A 140 -14.21 16.73 8.84
CA ASN A 140 -14.66 17.69 7.82
C ASN A 140 -16.12 18.17 8.03
N ALA A 141 -16.77 17.73 9.11
CA ALA A 141 -18.12 18.14 9.52
C ALA A 141 -18.03 19.28 10.54
#